data_AF-A0A8S3I5Z8-F1
#
_entry.id   AF-A0A8S3I5Z8-F1
#
_cell.length_a   1.000
_cell.length_b   1.000
_cell.length_c   1.000
_cell.angle_alpha   90.00
_cell.angle_beta   90.00
_cell.angle_gamma   90.00
#
_symmetry.space_group_name_H-M   'P 1'
#
loop_
_entity.id
_entity.type
_entity.pdbx_description
1 polymer ?
#
loop_
_entity_poly.entity_id
_entity_poly.type
_entity_poly.pdbx_seq_one_letter_code
_entity_poly.pdbx_strand_id
1 'polypeptide(L)'
;MEEFHNLDRDIEGSAKRWKKFVESEAPEKEKFPQEWKSKTSLQKLCIMRALRPDRMLYALSLFVEEKLGRKYVENRAIELSRSYEETTKATPIFFILSPGVDPLKDVESLARKMGFTTDNGKFHNISLGQGQDVVAEKALDDGSRDGHWVVLQNIHLVARWLPQLEKKLEQTAEFAREEFRVFLSAEPAADPEGHCIPQGILESAIKITNEAPT
;
A
#
# COMPACT_ATOMS: atom_id res chain seq x y z
N MET A 1 -29.41 12.02 16.23
CA MET A 1 -29.42 11.86 17.71
C MET A 1 -30.64 11.06 18.19
N GLU A 2 -31.81 11.16 17.55
CA GLU A 2 -33.01 10.38 17.90
C GLU A 2 -32.77 8.86 17.94
N GLU A 3 -31.93 8.35 17.04
CA GLU A 3 -31.59 6.92 16.99
C GLU A 3 -30.89 6.36 18.23
N PHE A 4 -30.31 7.21 19.09
CA PHE A 4 -29.67 6.79 20.33
C PHE A 4 -30.40 7.32 21.57
N HIS A 5 -31.63 7.80 21.39
CA HIS A 5 -32.45 8.30 22.48
C HIS A 5 -32.65 7.23 23.55
N ASN A 6 -32.57 7.61 24.83
CA ASN A 6 -32.64 6.75 26.00
C ASN A 6 -31.52 5.71 26.17
N LEU A 7 -30.44 5.76 25.38
CA LEU A 7 -29.28 4.87 25.59
C LEU A 7 -28.69 5.01 26.99
N ASP A 8 -28.51 6.24 27.46
CA ASP A 8 -28.09 6.59 28.81
C ASP A 8 -29.01 5.97 29.87
N ARG A 9 -30.33 6.16 29.72
CA ARG A 9 -31.32 5.64 30.67
C ARG A 9 -31.37 4.13 30.71
N ASP A 10 -31.21 3.43 29.58
CA ASP A 10 -31.16 1.98 29.56
C ASP A 10 -29.84 1.45 30.14
N ILE A 11 -28.72 2.15 29.93
CA ILE A 11 -27.44 1.80 30.57
C ILE A 11 -27.59 1.83 32.09
N GLU A 12 -28.21 2.87 32.64
CA GLU A 12 -28.47 2.99 34.08
C GLU A 12 -29.50 1.96 34.57
N GLY A 13 -30.66 1.88 33.91
CA GLY A 13 -31.76 0.99 34.30
C GLY A 13 -31.41 -0.50 34.19
N SER A 14 -30.46 -0.83 33.31
CA SER A 14 -30.06 -2.21 33.00
C SER A 14 -28.58 -2.46 33.23
N ALA A 15 -28.00 -1.79 34.23
CA ALA A 15 -26.57 -1.73 34.51
C ALA A 15 -25.87 -3.11 34.53
N LYS A 16 -26.50 -4.16 35.09
CA LYS A 16 -25.89 -5.52 35.11
C LYS A 16 -25.60 -6.07 33.71
N ARG A 17 -26.50 -5.81 32.74
CA ARG A 17 -26.35 -6.32 31.36
C ARG A 17 -25.30 -5.54 30.60
N TRP A 18 -25.34 -4.21 30.73
CA TRP A 18 -24.36 -3.32 30.11
C TRP A 18 -22.97 -3.52 30.70
N LYS A 19 -22.87 -3.69 32.02
CA LYS A 19 -21.62 -4.05 32.68
C LYS A 19 -21.03 -5.35 32.11
N LYS A 20 -21.85 -6.41 31.96
CA LYS A 20 -21.40 -7.67 31.32
C LYS A 20 -20.89 -7.44 29.89
N PHE A 21 -21.56 -6.61 29.11
CA PHE A 21 -21.14 -6.28 27.74
C PHE A 21 -19.81 -5.52 27.73
N VAL A 22 -19.70 -4.45 28.53
CA VAL A 22 -18.51 -3.59 28.60
C VAL A 22 -17.31 -4.32 29.20
N GLU A 23 -17.52 -5.22 30.16
CA GLU A 23 -16.45 -6.03 30.78
C GLU A 23 -16.06 -7.26 29.94
N SER A 24 -16.75 -7.54 28.83
CA SER A 24 -16.34 -8.64 27.93
C SER A 24 -14.95 -8.36 27.35
N GLU A 25 -14.16 -9.41 27.14
CA GLU A 25 -12.87 -9.28 26.45
C GLU A 25 -13.04 -8.99 24.95
N ALA A 26 -14.12 -9.49 24.35
CA ALA A 26 -14.44 -9.34 22.93
C ALA A 26 -15.89 -8.83 22.70
N PRO A 27 -16.23 -7.62 23.21
CA PRO A 27 -17.57 -7.04 23.12
C PRO A 27 -18.05 -6.87 21.68
N GLU A 28 -17.14 -6.72 20.71
CA GLU A 28 -17.47 -6.63 19.28
C GLU A 28 -18.10 -7.92 18.71
N LYS A 29 -17.93 -9.06 19.40
CA LYS A 29 -18.55 -10.36 19.06
C LYS A 29 -19.81 -10.64 19.89
N GLU A 30 -20.09 -9.82 20.90
CA GLU A 30 -21.23 -10.00 21.79
C GLU A 30 -22.51 -9.42 21.19
N LYS A 31 -23.65 -9.99 21.60
CA LYS A 31 -24.95 -9.41 21.26
C LYS A 31 -25.19 -8.18 22.13
N PHE A 32 -25.47 -7.05 21.50
CA PHE A 32 -25.88 -5.84 22.20
C PHE A 32 -27.09 -6.09 23.13
N PRO A 33 -27.15 -5.43 24.30
CA PRO A 33 -28.30 -5.54 25.19
C PRO A 33 -29.60 -5.07 24.54
N GLN A 34 -30.72 -5.71 24.91
CA GLN A 34 -32.08 -5.23 24.66
C GLN A 34 -32.39 -4.87 23.19
N GLU A 35 -32.94 -3.68 22.96
CA GLU A 35 -33.29 -3.11 21.65
C GLU A 35 -32.05 -2.69 20.85
N TRP A 36 -30.91 -2.45 21.50
CA TRP A 36 -29.68 -2.05 20.83
C TRP A 36 -29.12 -3.13 19.89
N LYS A 37 -29.55 -4.40 20.06
CA LYS A 37 -29.24 -5.50 19.13
C LYS A 37 -29.85 -5.31 17.74
N SER A 38 -30.95 -4.56 17.59
CA SER A 38 -31.60 -4.32 16.29
C SER A 38 -31.02 -3.13 15.54
N LYS A 39 -30.12 -2.36 16.17
CA LYS A 39 -29.41 -1.27 15.50
C LYS A 39 -28.56 -1.77 14.33
N THR A 40 -28.38 -0.89 13.35
CA THR A 40 -27.51 -1.17 12.20
C THR A 40 -26.07 -1.35 12.65
N SER A 41 -25.25 -2.02 11.85
CA SER A 41 -23.83 -2.26 12.18
C SER A 41 -23.08 -0.94 12.40
N LEU A 42 -23.39 0.11 11.64
CA LEU A 42 -22.79 1.43 11.83
C LEU A 42 -23.24 2.08 13.15
N GLN A 43 -24.52 2.00 13.50
CA GLN A 43 -25.01 2.51 14.78
C GLN A 43 -24.39 1.75 15.97
N LYS A 44 -24.23 0.43 15.87
CA LYS A 44 -23.52 -0.38 16.87
C LYS A 44 -22.06 0.06 17.02
N LEU A 45 -21.37 0.40 15.93
CA LEU A 45 -20.03 0.99 15.99
C LEU A 45 -20.01 2.31 16.77
N CYS A 46 -21.03 3.17 16.61
CA CYS A 46 -21.12 4.41 17.41
C CYS A 46 -21.20 4.12 18.91
N ILE A 47 -22.01 3.12 19.30
CA ILE A 47 -22.13 2.72 20.71
C ILE A 47 -20.82 2.08 21.22
N MET A 48 -20.21 1.20 20.42
CA MET A 48 -18.89 0.62 20.72
C MET A 48 -17.84 1.69 20.95
N ARG A 49 -17.79 2.73 20.10
CA ARG A 49 -16.84 3.83 20.22
C ARG A 49 -17.01 4.59 21.53
N ALA A 50 -18.24 4.75 22.01
CA ALA A 50 -18.53 5.43 23.26
C ALA A 50 -18.18 4.59 24.50
N LEU A 51 -18.38 3.26 24.44
CA LEU A 51 -18.24 2.38 25.61
C LEU A 51 -16.92 1.61 25.69
N ARG A 52 -16.32 1.23 24.56
CA ARG A 52 -15.10 0.42 24.42
C ARG A 52 -14.24 0.90 23.25
N PRO A 53 -13.69 2.14 23.32
CA PRO A 53 -12.86 2.70 22.26
C PRO A 53 -11.61 1.85 21.97
N ASP A 54 -11.12 1.10 22.96
CA ASP A 54 -9.99 0.18 22.86
C ASP A 54 -10.25 -1.02 21.93
N ARG A 55 -11.52 -1.39 21.71
CA ARG A 55 -11.92 -2.52 20.83
C ARG A 55 -12.30 -2.09 19.42
N MET A 56 -12.15 -0.81 19.10
CA MET A 56 -12.62 -0.26 17.82
C MET A 56 -11.96 -0.88 16.60
N LEU A 57 -10.69 -1.26 16.68
CA LEU A 57 -9.99 -1.91 15.56
C LEU A 57 -10.69 -3.22 15.16
N TYR A 58 -10.95 -4.10 16.14
CA TYR A 58 -11.66 -5.35 15.90
C TYR A 58 -13.10 -5.13 15.44
N ALA A 59 -13.81 -4.18 16.04
CA ALA A 59 -15.18 -3.85 15.67
C ALA A 59 -15.27 -3.33 14.22
N LEU A 60 -14.33 -2.48 13.81
CA LEU A 60 -14.23 -1.97 12.44
C LEU A 60 -13.87 -3.09 11.46
N SER A 61 -12.95 -3.99 11.80
CA SER A 61 -12.64 -5.16 10.96
C SER A 61 -13.89 -6.00 10.71
N LEU A 62 -14.66 -6.33 11.75
CA LEU A 62 -15.92 -7.09 11.57
C LEU A 62 -16.93 -6.33 10.70
N PHE A 63 -17.04 -5.02 10.87
CA PHE A 63 -17.92 -4.19 10.04
C PHE A 63 -17.49 -4.18 8.56
N VAL A 64 -16.19 -4.00 8.29
CA VAL A 64 -15.65 -4.01 6.92
C VAL A 64 -15.82 -5.39 6.30
N GLU A 65 -15.57 -6.46 7.05
CA GLU A 65 -15.83 -7.84 6.60
C GLU A 65 -17.31 -8.05 6.27
N GLU A 66 -18.23 -7.57 7.10
CA GLU A 66 -19.67 -7.68 6.86
C GLU A 66 -20.11 -6.92 5.60
N LYS A 67 -19.57 -5.71 5.35
CA LYS A 67 -20.01 -4.83 4.26
C LYS A 67 -19.30 -5.05 2.94
N LEU A 68 -18.00 -5.30 2.97
CA LEU A 68 -17.16 -5.40 1.78
C LEU A 68 -16.65 -6.84 1.56
N GLY A 69 -16.65 -7.67 2.60
CA GLY A 69 -16.19 -9.05 2.55
C GLY A 69 -14.80 -9.21 3.16
N ARG A 70 -14.50 -10.45 3.54
CA ARG A 70 -13.30 -10.84 4.29
C ARG A 70 -11.97 -10.46 3.62
N LYS A 71 -11.92 -10.43 2.29
CA LYS A 71 -10.73 -10.02 1.52
C LYS A 71 -10.24 -8.59 1.79
N TYR A 72 -11.06 -7.72 2.40
CA TYR A 72 -10.71 -6.33 2.73
C TYR A 72 -10.17 -6.16 4.15
N VAL A 73 -10.14 -7.24 4.95
CA VAL A 73 -9.60 -7.23 6.31
C VAL A 73 -8.49 -8.26 6.50
N GLU A 74 -8.35 -9.21 5.57
CA GLU A 74 -7.21 -10.11 5.53
C GLU A 74 -5.98 -9.40 4.97
N ASN A 75 -4.86 -9.54 5.68
CA ASN A 75 -3.58 -9.10 5.17
C ASN A 75 -3.16 -10.05 4.04
N ARG A 76 -3.24 -9.58 2.79
CA ARG A 76 -2.85 -10.37 1.62
C ARG A 76 -1.57 -9.78 1.06
N ALA A 77 -0.49 -10.58 1.09
CA ALA A 77 0.71 -10.26 0.35
C ALA A 77 0.35 -10.08 -1.13
N ILE A 78 0.66 -8.91 -1.69
CA ILE A 78 0.47 -8.64 -3.11
C ILE A 78 1.53 -9.44 -3.87
N GLU A 79 1.10 -10.32 -4.74
CA GLU A 79 1.98 -11.11 -5.58
C GLU A 79 2.50 -10.23 -6.73
N LEU A 80 3.82 -10.00 -6.80
CA LEU A 80 4.42 -9.11 -7.81
C LEU A 80 4.04 -9.50 -9.25
N SER A 81 3.86 -10.79 -9.53
CA SER A 81 3.39 -11.29 -10.83
C SER A 81 2.05 -10.71 -11.25
N ARG A 82 1.11 -10.53 -10.30
CA ARG A 82 -0.21 -9.93 -10.58
C ARG A 82 -0.10 -8.44 -10.80
N SER A 83 0.67 -7.74 -9.96
CA SER A 83 0.92 -6.32 -10.16
C SER A 83 1.59 -6.06 -11.51
N TYR A 84 2.49 -6.95 -11.94
CA TYR A 84 3.13 -6.87 -13.24
C TYR A 84 2.13 -6.92 -14.41
N GLU A 85 1.05 -7.71 -14.31
CA GLU A 85 0.01 -7.76 -15.37
C GLU A 85 -0.69 -6.41 -15.58
N GLU A 86 -0.70 -5.55 -14.56
CA GLU A 86 -1.26 -4.20 -14.61
C GLU A 86 -0.22 -3.15 -15.06
N THR A 87 1.06 -3.52 -15.15
CA THR A 87 2.12 -2.59 -15.58
C THR A 87 2.18 -2.41 -17.08
N THR A 88 2.57 -1.22 -17.49
CA THR A 88 2.84 -0.85 -18.88
C THR A 88 4.17 -0.10 -18.95
N LYS A 89 4.62 0.23 -20.16
CA LYS A 89 5.76 1.15 -20.36
C LYS A 89 5.54 2.55 -19.74
N ALA A 90 4.29 2.92 -19.44
CA ALA A 90 3.89 4.19 -18.85
C ALA A 90 3.54 4.09 -17.35
N THR A 91 3.48 2.87 -16.81
CA THR A 91 2.99 2.60 -15.45
C THR A 91 4.07 1.82 -14.69
N PRO A 92 5.04 2.52 -14.08
CA PRO A 92 6.10 1.87 -13.33
C PRO A 92 5.57 1.24 -12.04
N ILE A 93 6.34 0.30 -11.48
CA ILE A 93 6.12 -0.15 -10.10
C ILE A 93 6.98 0.69 -9.17
N PHE A 94 6.38 1.21 -8.10
CA PHE A 94 7.07 1.95 -7.04
C PHE A 94 7.00 1.19 -5.72
N PHE A 95 8.14 0.66 -5.29
CA PHE A 95 8.28 0.00 -4.01
C PHE A 95 8.55 1.02 -2.90
N ILE A 96 7.64 1.06 -1.92
CA ILE A 96 7.84 1.78 -0.67
C ILE A 96 8.56 0.82 0.28
N LEU A 97 9.84 1.10 0.54
CA LEU A 97 10.70 0.23 1.31
C LEU A 97 10.35 0.32 2.80
N SER A 98 10.19 -0.86 3.41
CA SER A 98 10.15 -1.02 4.86
C SER A 98 11.50 -1.55 5.35
N PRO A 99 11.94 -1.19 6.58
CA PRO A 99 13.20 -1.69 7.12
C PRO A 99 13.31 -3.21 7.06
N GLY A 100 14.41 -3.72 6.49
CA GLY A 100 14.70 -5.16 6.44
C GLY A 100 13.99 -5.93 5.32
N VAL A 101 13.24 -5.27 4.44
CA VAL A 101 12.58 -5.91 3.28
C VAL A 101 13.21 -5.45 1.98
N ASP A 102 13.60 -6.41 1.14
CA ASP A 102 14.22 -6.16 -0.17
C ASP A 102 13.32 -6.69 -1.30
N PRO A 103 12.59 -5.81 -2.01
CA PRO A 103 11.71 -6.21 -3.10
C PRO A 103 12.45 -6.63 -4.37
N LEU A 104 13.76 -6.36 -4.46
CA LEU A 104 14.54 -6.62 -5.67
C LEU A 104 14.55 -8.11 -6.03
N LYS A 105 14.63 -9.00 -5.03
CA LYS A 105 14.66 -10.45 -5.24
C LYS A 105 13.43 -10.96 -5.99
N ASP A 106 12.27 -10.39 -5.69
CA ASP A 106 11.02 -10.76 -6.36
C ASP A 106 11.01 -10.27 -7.81
N VAL A 107 11.52 -9.05 -8.05
CA VAL A 107 11.67 -8.48 -9.40
C VAL A 107 12.65 -9.32 -10.23
N GLU A 108 13.82 -9.66 -9.70
CA GLU A 108 14.83 -10.48 -10.38
C GLU A 108 14.31 -11.90 -10.69
N SER A 109 13.57 -12.50 -9.75
CA SER A 109 12.94 -13.81 -9.93
C SER A 109 11.91 -13.77 -11.05
N LEU A 110 11.06 -12.74 -11.09
CA LEU A 110 10.07 -12.54 -12.15
C LEU A 110 10.75 -12.25 -13.50
N ALA A 111 11.72 -11.33 -13.54
CA ALA A 111 12.47 -10.96 -14.73
C ALA A 111 13.13 -12.20 -15.36
N ARG A 112 13.79 -13.04 -14.54
CA ARG A 112 14.39 -14.29 -14.98
C ARG A 112 13.38 -15.25 -15.60
N LYS A 113 12.20 -15.42 -14.99
CA LYS A 113 11.12 -16.26 -15.53
C LYS A 113 10.62 -15.74 -16.88
N MET A 114 10.70 -14.43 -17.10
CA MET A 114 10.27 -13.76 -18.33
C MET A 114 11.40 -13.58 -19.36
N GLY A 115 12.62 -14.04 -19.05
CA GLY A 115 13.76 -13.94 -19.95
C GLY A 115 14.44 -12.57 -19.98
N PHE A 116 14.17 -11.69 -19.00
CA PHE A 116 14.90 -10.45 -18.78
C PHE A 116 16.00 -10.72 -17.75
N THR A 117 17.25 -10.83 -18.20
CA THR A 117 18.38 -11.12 -17.30
C THR A 117 19.53 -10.16 -17.57
N THR A 118 20.41 -10.02 -16.59
CA THR A 118 21.64 -9.26 -16.77
C THR A 118 22.53 -9.92 -17.83
N ASP A 119 22.56 -11.26 -17.87
CA ASP A 119 23.38 -12.04 -18.80
C ASP A 119 23.05 -11.79 -20.28
N ASN A 120 21.78 -11.50 -20.60
CA ASN A 120 21.35 -11.15 -21.94
C ASN A 120 21.21 -9.63 -22.17
N GLY A 121 21.62 -8.82 -21.20
CA GLY A 121 21.61 -7.36 -21.27
C GLY A 121 20.23 -6.71 -21.19
N LYS A 122 19.16 -7.47 -20.89
CA LYS A 122 17.79 -6.96 -20.86
C LYS A 122 17.29 -6.57 -19.46
N PHE A 123 18.12 -6.72 -18.44
CA PHE A 123 17.81 -6.32 -17.07
C PHE A 123 18.91 -5.41 -16.53
N HIS A 124 18.54 -4.19 -16.17
CA HIS A 124 19.44 -3.17 -15.63
C HIS A 124 19.05 -2.90 -14.19
N ASN A 125 19.98 -3.09 -13.26
CA ASN A 125 19.75 -2.84 -11.85
C ASN A 125 20.74 -1.81 -11.33
N ILE A 126 20.23 -0.63 -10.99
CA ILE A 126 21.03 0.53 -10.57
C ILE A 126 20.63 0.91 -9.15
N SER A 127 21.60 0.88 -8.23
CA SER A 127 21.44 1.46 -6.90
C SER A 127 21.87 2.91 -6.93
N LEU A 128 20.94 3.84 -6.70
CA LEU A 128 21.22 5.26 -6.83
C LEU A 128 21.98 5.80 -5.61
N GLY A 129 22.94 6.66 -5.94
CA GLY A 129 23.82 7.37 -5.03
C GLY A 129 24.53 8.47 -5.82
N GLN A 130 25.60 9.04 -5.25
CA GLN A 130 26.32 10.13 -5.92
C GLN A 130 26.87 9.69 -7.28
N GLY A 131 26.45 10.36 -8.35
CA GLY A 131 26.91 10.14 -9.72
C GLY A 131 26.31 8.94 -10.47
N GLN A 132 25.31 8.26 -9.88
CA GLN A 132 24.64 7.12 -10.53
C GLN A 132 23.48 7.54 -11.45
N ASP A 133 23.07 8.80 -11.40
CA ASP A 133 22.07 9.43 -12.26
C ASP A 133 22.40 9.28 -13.75
N VAL A 134 23.67 9.46 -14.13
CA VAL A 134 24.11 9.30 -15.53
C VAL A 134 23.99 7.85 -16.01
N VAL A 135 24.24 6.88 -15.12
CA VAL A 135 24.10 5.45 -15.44
C VAL A 135 22.62 5.08 -15.57
N ALA A 136 21.78 5.62 -14.70
CA ALA A 136 20.34 5.42 -14.74
C ALA A 136 19.71 6.01 -16.01
N GLU A 137 20.09 7.22 -16.40
CA GLU A 137 19.65 7.85 -17.66
C GLU A 137 19.96 6.98 -18.87
N LYS A 138 21.19 6.47 -18.96
CA LYS A 138 21.59 5.57 -20.03
C LYS A 138 20.78 4.27 -20.03
N ALA A 139 20.56 3.67 -18.86
CA ALA A 139 19.75 2.46 -18.75
C ALA A 139 18.30 2.68 -19.18
N LEU A 140 17.71 3.84 -18.88
CA LEU A 140 16.37 4.23 -19.34
C LEU A 140 16.33 4.46 -20.85
N ASP A 141 17.36 5.08 -21.43
CA ASP A 141 17.47 5.28 -22.88
C ASP A 141 17.61 3.95 -23.63
N ASP A 142 18.53 3.09 -23.18
CA ASP A 142 18.74 1.78 -23.78
C ASP A 142 17.51 0.89 -23.57
N GLY A 143 16.92 0.92 -22.36
CA GLY A 143 15.74 0.13 -22.04
C GLY A 143 14.49 0.55 -22.80
N SER A 144 14.24 1.85 -22.96
CA SER A 144 13.08 2.32 -23.71
C SER A 144 13.16 1.95 -25.19
N ARG A 145 14.36 2.07 -25.79
CA ARG A 145 14.62 1.74 -27.20
C ARG A 145 14.54 0.24 -27.49
N ASP A 146 15.11 -0.58 -26.61
CA ASP A 146 15.31 -2.01 -26.85
C ASP A 146 14.33 -2.90 -26.06
N GLY A 147 13.49 -2.31 -25.21
CA GLY A 147 12.45 -3.01 -24.43
C GLY A 147 13.00 -3.75 -23.22
N HIS A 148 13.92 -3.15 -22.48
CA HIS A 148 14.54 -3.76 -21.29
C HIS A 148 13.77 -3.46 -20.00
N TRP A 149 14.14 -4.15 -18.92
CA TRP A 149 13.68 -3.83 -17.58
C TRP A 149 14.74 -3.01 -16.86
N VAL A 150 14.33 -1.93 -16.22
CA VAL A 150 15.22 -1.04 -15.46
C VAL A 150 14.73 -0.94 -14.03
N VAL A 151 15.58 -1.30 -13.09
CA VAL A 151 15.36 -1.15 -11.64
C VAL A 151 16.22 0.01 -11.15
N LEU A 152 15.59 1.04 -10.61
CA LEU A 152 16.22 2.18 -9.97
C LEU A 152 15.95 2.10 -8.46
N GLN A 153 16.97 1.71 -7.71
CA GLN A 153 16.86 1.60 -6.26
C GLN A 153 17.22 2.90 -5.57
N ASN A 154 16.58 3.17 -4.44
CA ASN A 154 16.91 4.27 -3.53
C ASN A 154 16.83 5.66 -4.19
N ILE A 155 15.77 5.90 -4.99
CA ILE A 155 15.64 7.14 -5.77
C ILE A 155 15.60 8.40 -4.88
N HIS A 156 15.15 8.27 -3.63
CA HIS A 156 15.14 9.33 -2.61
C HIS A 156 16.55 9.89 -2.28
N LEU A 157 17.63 9.13 -2.55
CA LEU A 157 19.00 9.57 -2.30
C LEU A 157 19.51 10.59 -3.34
N VAL A 158 18.79 10.76 -4.46
CA VAL A 158 19.16 11.65 -5.56
C VAL A 158 18.07 12.69 -5.83
N ALA A 159 17.54 13.31 -4.78
CA ALA A 159 16.42 14.26 -4.83
C ALA A 159 16.52 15.34 -5.92
N ARG A 160 17.72 15.86 -6.20
CA ARG A 160 17.94 16.89 -7.24
C ARG A 160 17.71 16.40 -8.67
N TRP A 161 17.81 15.09 -8.91
CA TRP A 161 17.63 14.45 -10.22
C TRP A 161 16.19 13.95 -10.46
N LEU A 162 15.38 13.85 -9.40
CA LEU A 162 14.02 13.31 -9.50
C LEU A 162 13.11 14.05 -10.49
N PRO A 163 13.15 15.39 -10.62
CA PRO A 163 12.36 16.09 -11.66
C PRO A 163 12.77 15.69 -13.08
N GLN A 164 14.04 15.39 -13.32
CA GLN A 164 14.53 14.90 -14.61
C GLN A 164 14.06 13.47 -14.86
N LEU A 165 14.12 12.61 -13.83
CA LEU A 165 13.59 11.25 -13.90
C LEU A 165 12.09 11.25 -14.24
N GLU A 166 11.28 12.08 -13.58
CA GLU A 166 9.84 12.20 -13.87
C GLU A 166 9.59 12.52 -15.35
N LYS A 167 10.24 13.57 -15.85
CA LYS A 167 10.15 13.96 -17.27
C LYS A 167 10.61 12.84 -18.20
N LYS A 168 11.66 12.09 -17.83
CA LYS A 168 12.16 10.97 -18.62
C LYS A 168 11.13 9.85 -18.70
N LEU A 169 10.50 9.49 -17.58
CA LEU A 169 9.46 8.46 -17.53
C LEU A 169 8.26 8.85 -18.41
N GLU A 170 7.78 10.09 -18.32
CA GLU A 170 6.71 10.62 -19.17
C GLU A 170 7.07 10.54 -20.66
N GLN A 171 8.29 10.94 -21.03
CA GLN A 171 8.76 10.86 -22.41
C GLN A 171 8.79 9.41 -22.89
N THR A 172 9.41 8.50 -22.12
CA THR A 172 9.51 7.08 -22.51
C THR A 172 8.16 6.40 -22.62
N ALA A 173 7.15 6.84 -21.85
CA ALA A 173 5.79 6.31 -21.94
C ALA A 173 5.19 6.44 -23.36
N GLU A 174 5.57 7.46 -24.12
CA GLU A 174 5.04 7.70 -25.47
C GLU A 174 5.68 6.81 -26.54
N PHE A 175 7.00 6.59 -26.48
CA PHE A 175 7.76 5.98 -27.57
C PHE A 175 8.44 4.65 -27.24
N ALA A 176 8.53 4.26 -25.96
CA ALA A 176 9.21 3.03 -25.57
C ALA A 176 8.51 1.79 -26.15
N ARG A 177 9.27 0.70 -26.23
CA ARG A 177 8.71 -0.60 -26.58
C ARG A 177 7.74 -1.10 -25.51
N GLU A 178 6.77 -1.93 -25.94
CA GLU A 178 5.74 -2.46 -25.04
C GLU A 178 6.29 -3.37 -23.93
N GLU A 179 7.49 -3.94 -24.09
CA GLU A 179 8.15 -4.76 -23.08
C GLU A 179 8.91 -3.93 -22.03
N PHE A 180 9.16 -2.63 -22.29
CA PHE A 180 9.90 -1.77 -21.38
C PHE A 180 9.18 -1.66 -20.04
N ARG A 181 9.91 -1.87 -18.94
CA ARG A 181 9.36 -1.74 -17.59
C ARG A 181 10.36 -1.03 -16.69
N VAL A 182 9.84 -0.17 -15.82
CA VAL A 182 10.61 0.52 -14.80
C VAL A 182 10.10 0.13 -13.43
N PHE A 183 11.03 -0.22 -12.56
CA PHE A 183 10.81 -0.50 -11.14
C PHE A 183 11.59 0.52 -10.34
N LEU A 184 10.94 1.20 -9.41
CA LEU A 184 11.50 2.25 -8.59
C LEU A 184 11.44 1.80 -7.13
N SER A 185 12.43 2.15 -6.32
CA SER A 185 12.32 1.99 -4.86
C SER A 185 12.72 3.25 -4.10
N ALA A 186 12.02 3.51 -3.01
CA ALA A 186 12.42 4.53 -2.05
C ALA A 186 11.95 4.21 -0.63
N GLU A 187 12.69 4.72 0.34
CA GLU A 187 12.22 4.80 1.72
C GLU A 187 11.23 5.97 1.86
N PRO A 188 10.19 5.83 2.69
CA PRO A 188 9.32 6.95 3.01
C PRO A 188 10.10 8.03 3.76
N ALA A 189 9.79 9.29 3.47
CA ALA A 189 10.35 10.40 4.24
C ALA A 189 9.91 10.32 5.71
N ALA A 190 10.82 10.67 6.64
CA ALA A 190 10.53 10.66 8.06
C ALA A 190 9.49 11.73 8.45
N ASP A 191 9.41 12.80 7.68
CA ASP A 191 8.45 13.90 7.85
C ASP A 191 7.91 14.36 6.48
N PRO A 192 6.71 14.98 6.44
CA PRO A 192 6.13 15.45 5.18
C PRO A 192 6.94 16.54 4.46
N GLU A 193 7.72 17.35 5.17
CA GLU A 193 8.52 18.44 4.57
C GLU A 193 9.76 17.89 3.84
N GLY A 194 10.28 16.74 4.31
CA GLY A 194 11.37 15.99 3.69
C GLY A 194 10.96 15.13 2.49
N HIS A 195 9.67 15.12 2.11
CA HIS A 195 9.21 14.37 0.95
C HIS A 195 9.79 14.96 -0.34
N CYS A 196 10.56 14.17 -1.08
CA CYS A 196 11.23 14.61 -2.30
C CYS A 196 10.76 13.91 -3.57
N ILE A 197 9.88 12.90 -3.48
CA ILE A 197 9.44 12.15 -4.65
C ILE A 197 8.43 13.00 -5.45
N PRO A 198 8.65 13.21 -6.75
CA PRO A 198 7.72 13.96 -7.58
C PRO A 198 6.34 13.33 -7.62
N GLN A 199 5.31 14.19 -7.62
CA GLN A 199 3.92 13.78 -7.60
C GLN A 199 3.55 12.97 -8.84
N GLY A 200 4.05 13.29 -10.04
CA GLY A 200 3.73 12.55 -11.26
C GLY A 200 4.29 11.13 -11.25
N ILE A 201 5.47 10.91 -10.64
CA ILE A 201 5.98 9.55 -10.38
C ILE A 201 5.02 8.79 -9.47
N LEU A 202 4.55 9.42 -8.40
CA LEU A 202 3.59 8.77 -7.50
C LEU A 202 2.26 8.52 -8.20
N GLU A 203 1.70 9.47 -8.94
CA GLU A 203 0.38 9.31 -9.57
C GLU A 203 0.37 8.25 -10.68
N SER A 204 1.45 8.15 -11.45
CA SER A 204 1.58 7.18 -12.56
C SER A 204 1.95 5.76 -12.11
N ALA A 205 2.51 5.59 -10.91
CA ALA A 205 3.03 4.29 -10.46
C ALA A 205 1.99 3.42 -9.73
N ILE A 206 2.14 2.10 -9.91
CA ILE A 206 1.57 1.10 -8.99
C ILE A 206 2.43 1.08 -7.73
N LYS A 207 1.86 1.43 -6.58
CA LYS A 207 2.60 1.42 -5.29
C LYS A 207 2.45 0.08 -4.60
N ILE A 208 3.58 -0.48 -4.19
CA ILE A 208 3.63 -1.71 -3.42
C ILE A 208 4.39 -1.42 -2.12
N THR A 209 3.73 -1.71 -1.00
CA THR A 209 4.36 -1.81 0.31
C THR A 209 4.61 -3.28 0.60
N ASN A 210 5.78 -3.60 1.16
CA ASN A 210 6.12 -4.97 1.56
C ASN A 210 6.41 -4.92 3.06
N GLU A 211 5.35 -5.00 3.87
CA GLU A 211 5.42 -4.96 5.33
C GLU A 211 5.54 -6.38 5.89
N ALA A 212 6.33 -6.55 6.97
CA ALA A 212 6.35 -7.82 7.69
C ALA A 212 4.97 -8.10 8.29
N PRO A 213 4.49 -9.37 8.31
CA PRO A 213 3.22 -9.70 8.94
C PRO A 213 3.23 -9.28 10.42
N THR A 214 2.22 -8.51 10.84
CA THR A 214 1.94 -8.16 12.24
C THR A 214 1.19 -9.26 12.96
#